data_AF-A0A1F8FD29-F1
#
_entry.id   AF-A0A1F8FD29-F1
#
_cell.length_a   1.000
_cell.length_b   1.000
_cell.length_c   1.000
_cell.angle_alpha   90.00
_cell.angle_beta   90.00
_cell.angle_gamma   90.00
#
_symmetry.space_group_name_H-M   'P 1'
#
loop_
_entity.id
_entity.type
_entity.pdbx_description
1 polymer ?
#
loop_
_entity_poly.entity_id
_entity_poly.type
_entity_poly.pdbx_seq_one_letter_code
_entity_poly.pdbx_strand_id
1 'polypeptide(L)'
;MPKCQFKDCDKYTQYKNTKHKYCLIHLARIRRHGYPEPKKNAYQPLEKLPHKFVDDFILKNCKEKFDEDIALELKKVGYNGATKWTVGFRRRKLGNRKYLRGEIQKHKAWVRAQAIKKYGNKCELCSFNGAVDTHHIIPKYQGGPHEIKNLMIVCPNCHALITRGRISLAIRNDIPKVRKRIIRKIRSLYSDL
;
A
#
# COMPACT_ATOMS: atom_id res chain seq x y z
N MET A 1 -16.33 -10.58 -21.67
CA MET A 1 -17.53 -10.22 -20.85
C MET A 1 -18.76 -10.72 -21.58
N PRO A 2 -19.78 -11.29 -20.90
CA PRO A 2 -21.02 -11.69 -21.57
C PRO A 2 -21.68 -10.47 -22.23
N LYS A 3 -22.16 -10.64 -23.48
CA LYS A 3 -22.96 -9.62 -24.17
C LYS A 3 -24.34 -9.54 -23.51
N CYS A 4 -24.88 -8.33 -23.42
CA CYS A 4 -26.30 -8.14 -23.16
C CYS A 4 -27.05 -8.92 -24.23
N GLN A 5 -28.00 -9.74 -23.84
CA GLN A 5 -28.69 -10.62 -24.78
C GLN A 5 -29.93 -9.91 -25.43
N PHE A 6 -30.17 -8.58 -25.17
CA PHE A 6 -31.30 -7.80 -25.74
C PHE A 6 -31.02 -7.75 -27.22
N LYS A 7 -32.03 -8.05 -28.04
CA LYS A 7 -31.86 -8.19 -29.48
C LYS A 7 -31.15 -6.97 -30.12
N ASP A 8 -31.29 -5.79 -29.51
CA ASP A 8 -30.71 -4.52 -29.97
C ASP A 8 -29.65 -3.90 -29.02
N CYS A 9 -29.02 -4.67 -28.12
CA CYS A 9 -28.02 -4.13 -27.18
C CYS A 9 -26.66 -4.83 -27.27
N ASP A 10 -25.70 -4.17 -27.90
CA ASP A 10 -24.31 -4.66 -28.03
C ASP A 10 -23.40 -4.41 -26.80
N LYS A 11 -23.96 -3.96 -25.68
CA LYS A 11 -23.16 -3.59 -24.50
C LYS A 11 -22.82 -4.81 -23.64
N TYR A 12 -21.61 -4.83 -23.08
CA TYR A 12 -21.13 -5.90 -22.21
C TYR A 12 -21.69 -5.80 -20.79
N THR A 13 -22.08 -6.94 -20.20
CA THR A 13 -22.53 -7.07 -18.81
C THR A 13 -21.51 -7.82 -17.96
N GLN A 14 -21.51 -7.56 -16.63
CA GLN A 14 -20.66 -8.27 -15.66
C GLN A 14 -21.41 -9.39 -14.90
N TYR A 15 -22.74 -9.50 -15.03
CA TYR A 15 -23.54 -10.46 -14.28
C TYR A 15 -24.03 -11.57 -15.21
N LYS A 16 -23.60 -12.83 -14.95
CA LYS A 16 -23.97 -14.01 -15.75
C LYS A 16 -25.39 -14.54 -15.44
N ASN A 17 -25.89 -14.37 -14.21
CA ASN A 17 -27.11 -15.01 -13.72
C ASN A 17 -28.17 -14.00 -13.25
N THR A 18 -28.61 -13.08 -14.11
CA THR A 18 -29.69 -12.14 -13.76
C THR A 18 -31.02 -12.62 -14.34
N LYS A 19 -32.07 -12.70 -13.51
CA LYS A 19 -33.42 -13.11 -13.94
C LYS A 19 -34.11 -12.14 -14.92
N HIS A 20 -33.62 -10.90 -15.04
CA HIS A 20 -34.21 -9.89 -15.91
C HIS A 20 -33.62 -9.97 -17.30
N LYS A 21 -34.47 -10.08 -18.34
CA LYS A 21 -34.04 -10.30 -19.72
C LYS A 21 -33.05 -9.24 -20.15
N TYR A 22 -33.30 -7.93 -20.21
CA TYR A 22 -32.20 -6.94 -20.26
C TYR A 22 -32.59 -5.66 -19.57
N CYS A 23 -31.66 -5.10 -18.81
CA CYS A 23 -32.05 -4.65 -17.49
C CYS A 23 -32.26 -3.14 -17.42
N LEU A 24 -33.34 -2.76 -16.76
CA LEU A 24 -33.53 -1.51 -16.03
C LEU A 24 -32.25 -0.98 -15.37
N ILE A 25 -31.27 -1.85 -15.07
CA ILE A 25 -29.94 -1.52 -14.54
C ILE A 25 -29.11 -0.70 -15.56
N HIS A 26 -29.16 -0.95 -16.87
CA HIS A 26 -28.48 -0.13 -17.87
C HIS A 26 -29.15 1.24 -18.02
N LEU A 27 -30.49 1.27 -18.04
CA LEU A 27 -31.28 2.50 -18.07
C LEU A 27 -31.11 3.31 -16.77
N ALA A 28 -31.02 2.67 -15.61
CA ALA A 28 -30.72 3.29 -14.31
C ALA A 28 -29.27 3.75 -14.20
N ARG A 29 -28.33 3.17 -14.97
CA ARG A 29 -26.94 3.59 -15.03
C ARG A 29 -26.77 4.80 -15.96
N ILE A 30 -27.49 4.82 -17.09
CA ILE A 30 -27.58 6.00 -17.98
C ILE A 30 -28.33 7.14 -17.27
N ARG A 31 -29.47 6.88 -16.63
CA ARG A 31 -30.26 7.86 -15.87
C ARG A 31 -29.51 8.45 -14.66
N ARG A 32 -28.67 7.67 -13.97
CA ARG A 32 -27.82 8.18 -12.86
C ARG A 32 -26.61 9.00 -13.31
N HIS A 33 -26.17 8.86 -14.56
CA HIS A 33 -24.90 9.43 -15.03
C HIS A 33 -25.04 10.36 -16.25
N GLY A 34 -26.24 10.51 -16.79
CA GLY A 34 -26.65 11.63 -17.62
C GLY A 34 -26.58 11.40 -19.12
N TYR A 35 -25.54 10.79 -19.71
CA TYR A 35 -25.40 10.73 -21.18
C TYR A 35 -24.63 9.50 -21.68
N PRO A 36 -25.00 8.93 -22.84
CA PRO A 36 -24.28 7.80 -23.46
C PRO A 36 -22.98 8.22 -24.16
N GLU A 37 -22.82 9.50 -24.49
CA GLU A 37 -21.66 10.04 -25.21
C GLU A 37 -20.79 10.94 -24.31
N PRO A 38 -19.47 11.03 -24.58
CA PRO A 38 -18.62 12.00 -23.91
C PRO A 38 -19.08 13.41 -24.27
N LYS A 39 -19.62 14.13 -23.28
CA LYS A 39 -19.99 15.54 -23.46
C LYS A 39 -18.76 16.36 -23.81
N LYS A 40 -18.79 17.02 -24.98
CA LYS A 40 -17.84 18.05 -25.39
C LYS A 40 -17.77 19.09 -24.25
N ASN A 41 -16.61 19.23 -23.61
CA ASN A 41 -16.32 20.15 -22.48
C ASN A 41 -16.82 19.74 -21.07
N ALA A 42 -17.23 18.49 -20.82
CA ALA A 42 -17.59 18.05 -19.47
C ALA A 42 -16.42 17.41 -18.71
N TYR A 43 -16.26 17.78 -17.43
CA TYR A 43 -15.35 17.09 -16.51
C TYR A 43 -15.84 15.66 -16.24
N GLN A 44 -15.18 14.68 -16.84
CA GLN A 44 -15.45 13.26 -16.62
C GLN A 44 -14.43 12.72 -15.60
N PRO A 45 -14.79 12.58 -14.32
CA PRO A 45 -13.90 11.89 -13.39
C PRO A 45 -13.73 10.45 -13.90
N LEU A 46 -12.49 9.97 -13.94
CA LEU A 46 -12.08 8.61 -14.34
C LEU A 46 -12.85 7.48 -13.63
N GLU A 47 -13.66 7.83 -12.64
CA GLU A 47 -14.55 6.94 -11.89
C GLU A 47 -15.80 6.50 -12.67
N LYS A 48 -16.34 7.31 -13.59
CA LYS A 48 -17.74 7.13 -14.04
C LYS A 48 -17.94 6.10 -15.17
N LEU A 49 -16.95 5.83 -16.02
CA LEU A 49 -17.05 4.80 -17.07
C LEU A 49 -15.69 4.10 -17.34
N PRO A 50 -15.69 2.79 -17.64
CA PRO A 50 -14.51 2.10 -18.15
C PRO A 50 -14.10 2.70 -19.49
N HIS A 51 -12.92 3.29 -19.55
CA HIS A 51 -12.37 3.86 -20.78
C HIS A 51 -11.25 2.94 -21.25
N LYS A 52 -11.48 2.18 -22.32
CA LYS A 52 -10.53 1.17 -22.82
C LYS A 52 -9.10 1.72 -22.93
N PHE A 53 -8.96 2.91 -23.52
CA PHE A 53 -7.68 3.61 -23.58
C PHE A 53 -7.04 3.86 -22.21
N VAL A 54 -7.79 4.40 -21.24
CA VAL A 54 -7.25 4.70 -19.90
C VAL A 54 -6.93 3.41 -19.15
N ASP A 55 -7.77 2.39 -19.29
CA ASP A 55 -7.54 1.09 -18.68
C ASP A 55 -6.26 0.44 -19.24
N ASP A 56 -6.14 0.36 -20.56
CA ASP A 56 -4.96 -0.16 -21.25
C ASP A 56 -3.70 0.65 -20.89
N PHE A 57 -3.83 1.98 -20.82
CA PHE A 57 -2.76 2.89 -20.42
C PHE A 57 -2.30 2.65 -18.97
N ILE A 58 -3.25 2.52 -18.04
CA ILE A 58 -2.95 2.23 -16.63
C ILE A 58 -2.32 0.84 -16.52
N LEU A 59 -2.85 -0.18 -17.20
CA LEU A 59 -2.32 -1.55 -17.16
C LEU A 59 -0.89 -1.64 -17.70
N LYS A 60 -0.58 -0.91 -18.78
CA LYS A 60 0.75 -0.85 -19.38
C LYS A 60 1.75 -0.15 -18.45
N ASN A 61 1.37 1.02 -17.91
CA ASN A 61 2.30 1.88 -17.17
C ASN A 61 2.36 1.59 -15.66
N CYS A 62 1.37 0.89 -15.07
CA CYS A 62 1.34 0.65 -13.62
C CYS A 62 2.46 -0.26 -13.11
N LYS A 63 3.12 -0.98 -14.00
CA LYS A 63 4.31 -1.77 -13.68
C LYS A 63 5.55 -0.90 -13.46
N GLU A 64 5.65 0.25 -14.12
CA GLU A 64 6.90 1.03 -14.19
C GLU A 64 6.81 2.43 -13.53
N LYS A 65 5.75 3.21 -13.76
CA LYS A 65 5.70 4.67 -13.44
C LYS A 65 4.67 5.04 -12.40
N PHE A 66 4.94 5.89 -11.39
CA PHE A 66 4.07 6.11 -10.21
C PHE A 66 2.60 6.46 -10.54
N ASP A 67 1.67 6.25 -9.60
CA ASP A 67 0.24 6.56 -9.86
C ASP A 67 0.08 8.07 -10.11
N GLU A 68 0.96 8.88 -9.54
CA GLU A 68 1.20 10.30 -9.81
C GLU A 68 1.67 10.55 -11.24
N ASP A 69 2.69 9.85 -11.71
CA ASP A 69 3.27 10.01 -13.04
C ASP A 69 2.25 9.61 -14.12
N ILE A 70 1.56 8.49 -13.92
CA ILE A 70 0.48 8.02 -14.79
C ILE A 70 -0.64 9.07 -14.85
N ALA A 71 -0.98 9.70 -13.73
CA ALA A 71 -1.98 10.77 -13.72
C ALA A 71 -1.51 11.99 -14.53
N LEU A 72 -0.24 12.39 -14.41
CA LEU A 72 0.32 13.50 -15.18
C LEU A 72 0.32 13.21 -16.69
N GLU A 73 0.68 12.00 -17.09
CA GLU A 73 0.65 11.59 -18.50
C GLU A 73 -0.78 11.54 -19.05
N LEU A 74 -1.73 11.02 -18.29
CA LEU A 74 -3.14 11.04 -18.67
C LEU A 74 -3.66 12.47 -18.86
N LYS A 75 -3.24 13.42 -18.02
CA LYS A 75 -3.54 14.85 -18.22
C LYS A 75 -2.97 15.39 -19.53
N LYS A 76 -1.73 15.04 -19.88
CA LYS A 76 -1.10 15.45 -21.15
C LYS A 76 -1.87 14.95 -22.38
N VAL A 77 -2.49 13.76 -22.27
CA VAL A 77 -3.32 13.18 -23.34
C VAL A 77 -4.76 13.75 -23.35
N GLY A 78 -5.09 14.68 -22.46
CA GLY A 78 -6.39 15.38 -22.40
C GLY A 78 -7.33 14.92 -21.29
N TYR A 79 -6.91 14.00 -20.40
CA TYR A 79 -7.70 13.60 -19.23
C TYR A 79 -7.41 14.50 -18.03
N ASN A 80 -7.89 15.74 -18.08
CA ASN A 80 -7.64 16.76 -17.05
C ASN A 80 -8.09 16.34 -15.63
N GLY A 81 -9.08 15.45 -15.52
CA GLY A 81 -9.57 14.88 -14.27
C GLY A 81 -8.70 13.76 -13.67
N ALA A 82 -7.58 13.40 -14.31
CA ALA A 82 -6.69 12.36 -13.80
C ALA A 82 -5.95 12.85 -12.55
N THR A 83 -6.23 12.22 -11.42
CA THR A 83 -5.49 12.39 -10.17
C THR A 83 -4.84 11.07 -9.75
N LYS A 84 -3.78 11.14 -8.95
CA LYS A 84 -3.17 9.96 -8.29
C LYS A 84 -4.24 9.03 -7.70
N TRP A 85 -5.21 9.61 -6.99
CA TRP A 85 -6.25 8.85 -6.32
C TRP A 85 -7.17 8.12 -7.32
N THR A 86 -7.61 8.83 -8.37
CA THR A 86 -8.46 8.21 -9.42
C THR A 86 -7.74 7.11 -10.20
N VAL A 87 -6.46 7.29 -10.53
CA VAL A 87 -5.62 6.26 -11.17
C VAL A 87 -5.46 5.05 -10.26
N GLY A 88 -5.10 5.29 -8.99
CA GLY A 88 -4.94 4.22 -8.01
C GLY A 88 -6.25 3.46 -7.74
N PHE A 89 -7.40 4.16 -7.72
CA PHE A 89 -8.72 3.54 -7.61
C PHE A 89 -9.05 2.68 -8.83
N ARG A 90 -8.83 3.20 -10.05
CA ARG A 90 -9.09 2.48 -11.29
C ARG A 90 -8.20 1.25 -11.42
N ARG A 91 -6.91 1.36 -11.13
CA ARG A 91 -5.96 0.24 -11.05
C ARG A 91 -6.46 -0.89 -10.15
N ARG A 92 -6.97 -0.56 -8.96
CA ARG A 92 -7.57 -1.55 -8.04
C ARG A 92 -8.80 -2.23 -8.64
N LYS A 93 -9.66 -1.49 -9.33
CA LYS A 93 -10.85 -2.05 -10.02
C LYS A 93 -10.48 -2.98 -11.17
N LEU A 94 -9.35 -2.73 -11.84
CA LEU A 94 -8.80 -3.61 -12.89
C LEU A 94 -8.11 -4.87 -12.34
N GLY A 95 -8.18 -5.12 -11.02
CA GLY A 95 -7.59 -6.30 -10.40
C GLY A 95 -6.08 -6.19 -10.14
N ASN A 96 -5.46 -5.07 -10.53
CA ASN A 96 -4.07 -4.79 -10.14
C ASN A 96 -4.04 -4.39 -8.66
N ARG A 97 -3.74 -5.40 -7.83
CA ARG A 97 -3.61 -5.23 -6.37
C ARG A 97 -2.58 -4.14 -6.09
N LYS A 98 -2.80 -3.42 -5.00
CA LYS A 98 -2.10 -2.22 -4.47
C LYS A 98 -0.54 -2.28 -4.48
N TYR A 99 0.06 -3.43 -4.78
CA TYR A 99 1.48 -3.76 -4.59
C TYR A 99 2.19 -4.34 -5.83
N LEU A 100 1.53 -4.44 -6.99
CA LEU A 100 2.21 -4.76 -8.25
C LEU A 100 2.72 -3.47 -8.88
N ARG A 101 3.78 -2.94 -8.29
CA ARG A 101 4.71 -2.05 -8.99
C ARG A 101 6.02 -2.79 -9.12
N GLY A 102 6.71 -2.51 -10.23
CA GLY A 102 8.07 -2.92 -10.52
C GLY A 102 8.96 -2.77 -9.30
N GLU A 103 10.02 -3.56 -9.31
CA GLU A 103 11.10 -3.53 -8.34
C GLU A 103 11.32 -2.10 -7.80
N ILE A 104 11.55 -1.96 -6.50
CA ILE A 104 11.85 -0.68 -5.79
C ILE A 104 10.64 0.02 -5.11
N GLN A 105 9.92 -0.72 -4.26
CA GLN A 105 9.79 -0.34 -2.83
C GLN A 105 9.19 -1.53 -2.09
N LYS A 106 10.10 -2.38 -1.60
CA LYS A 106 9.82 -3.57 -0.80
C LYS A 106 8.68 -3.26 0.19
N HIS A 107 7.56 -3.98 0.05
CA HIS A 107 6.37 -3.78 0.86
C HIS A 107 6.73 -3.71 2.36
N LYS A 108 6.13 -2.78 3.14
CA LYS A 108 6.50 -2.60 4.57
C LYS A 108 6.49 -3.93 5.35
N ALA A 109 5.52 -4.80 5.09
CA ALA A 109 5.48 -6.12 5.72
C ALA A 109 6.63 -7.03 5.26
N TRP A 110 7.02 -6.95 3.98
CA TRP A 110 8.17 -7.69 3.45
C TRP A 110 9.47 -7.20 4.08
N VAL A 111 9.68 -5.88 4.21
CA VAL A 111 10.91 -5.33 4.83
C VAL A 111 11.02 -5.78 6.28
N ARG A 112 9.90 -5.76 7.02
CA ARG A 112 9.85 -6.29 8.39
C ARG A 112 10.15 -7.78 8.45
N ALA A 113 9.53 -8.58 7.60
CA ALA A 113 9.79 -10.02 7.52
C ALA A 113 11.26 -10.32 7.20
N GLN A 114 11.88 -9.56 6.29
CA GLN A 114 13.31 -9.71 5.99
C GLN A 114 14.20 -9.25 7.14
N ALA A 115 13.83 -8.21 7.89
CA ALA A 115 14.56 -7.81 9.09
C ALA A 115 14.54 -8.91 10.16
N ILE A 116 13.37 -9.52 10.41
CA ILE A 116 13.24 -10.65 11.33
C ILE A 116 14.05 -11.85 10.82
N LYS A 117 13.98 -12.17 9.52
CA LYS A 117 14.79 -13.24 8.92
C LYS A 117 16.29 -13.00 9.07
N LYS A 118 16.74 -11.75 8.94
CA LYS A 118 18.16 -11.38 8.99
C LYS A 118 18.72 -11.32 10.41
N TYR A 119 17.97 -10.78 11.35
CA TYR A 119 18.44 -10.50 12.71
C TYR A 119 17.93 -11.49 13.76
N GLY A 120 17.03 -12.39 13.36
CA GLY A 120 16.44 -13.42 14.21
C GLY A 120 15.13 -12.99 14.87
N ASN A 121 14.59 -13.89 15.67
CA ASN A 121 13.32 -13.74 16.40
C ASN A 121 13.51 -13.38 17.89
N LYS A 122 14.70 -12.91 18.27
CA LYS A 122 15.01 -12.50 19.65
C LYS A 122 15.21 -10.99 19.70
N CYS A 123 14.80 -10.38 20.80
CA CYS A 123 15.07 -8.98 21.09
C CYS A 123 16.59 -8.74 21.10
N GLU A 124 17.06 -7.81 20.27
CA GLU A 124 18.48 -7.49 20.16
C GLU A 124 19.04 -6.81 21.42
N LEU A 125 18.16 -6.31 22.30
CA LEU A 125 18.52 -5.56 23.50
C LEU A 125 18.53 -6.39 24.79
N CYS A 126 17.59 -7.34 24.95
CA CYS A 126 17.47 -8.15 26.16
C CYS A 126 17.39 -9.66 25.90
N SER A 127 17.41 -10.10 24.63
CA SER A 127 17.35 -11.50 24.21
C SER A 127 16.02 -12.23 24.45
N PHE A 128 14.98 -11.55 24.93
CA PHE A 128 13.61 -12.09 24.98
C PHE A 128 13.13 -12.57 23.60
N ASN A 129 12.49 -13.75 23.54
CA ASN A 129 12.12 -14.43 22.29
C ASN A 129 10.64 -14.81 22.18
N GLY A 130 9.78 -14.42 23.13
CA GLY A 130 8.35 -14.79 23.11
C GLY A 130 7.51 -13.94 22.14
N ALA A 131 7.71 -12.62 22.16
CA ALA A 131 7.03 -11.67 21.28
C ALA A 131 8.00 -10.55 20.92
N VAL A 132 8.18 -10.31 19.62
CA VAL A 132 9.10 -9.31 19.09
C VAL A 132 8.47 -8.54 17.94
N ASP A 133 8.85 -7.27 17.85
CA ASP A 133 8.45 -6.32 16.82
C ASP A 133 9.67 -5.65 16.20
N THR A 134 9.47 -5.04 15.04
CA THR A 134 10.49 -4.22 14.38
C THR A 134 10.38 -2.76 14.80
N HIS A 135 11.47 -2.15 15.23
CA HIS A 135 11.57 -0.72 15.54
C HIS A 135 12.58 -0.02 14.62
N HIS A 136 12.32 1.25 14.29
CA HIS A 136 13.23 2.10 13.52
C HIS A 136 14.34 2.64 14.44
N ILE A 137 15.61 2.36 14.14
CA ILE A 137 16.74 2.88 14.93
C ILE A 137 16.77 4.41 14.84
N ILE A 138 16.82 4.93 13.61
CA ILE A 138 16.54 6.34 13.33
C ILE A 138 15.03 6.46 13.11
N PRO A 139 14.29 7.19 13.96
CA PRO A 139 12.85 7.32 13.84
C PRO A 139 12.42 7.95 12.51
N LYS A 140 11.23 7.56 12.03
CA LYS A 140 10.67 8.10 10.78
C LYS A 140 10.46 9.61 10.79
N TYR A 141 10.04 10.16 11.93
CA TYR A 141 9.83 11.60 12.05
C TYR A 141 11.14 12.40 11.97
N GLN A 142 12.29 11.74 12.19
CA GLN A 142 13.64 12.29 12.01
C GLN A 142 14.23 11.94 10.64
N GLY A 143 13.42 11.48 9.68
CA GLY A 143 13.87 11.10 8.34
C GLY A 143 14.48 9.71 8.22
N GLY A 144 14.35 8.84 9.24
CA GLY A 144 14.91 7.50 9.20
C GLY A 144 14.32 6.61 8.10
N PRO A 145 15.15 5.95 7.26
CA PRO A 145 14.68 5.18 6.12
C PRO A 145 13.96 3.89 6.55
N HIS A 146 12.98 3.44 5.76
CA HIS A 146 12.29 2.15 5.99
C HIS A 146 13.04 0.98 5.35
N GLU A 147 14.27 0.78 5.79
CA GLU A 147 15.17 -0.25 5.27
C GLU A 147 15.56 -1.26 6.34
N ILE A 148 15.93 -2.48 5.90
CA ILE A 148 16.33 -3.56 6.81
C ILE A 148 17.45 -3.10 7.77
N LYS A 149 18.44 -2.34 7.28
CA LYS A 149 19.58 -1.86 8.09
C LYS A 149 19.16 -0.93 9.24
N ASN A 150 18.09 -0.13 9.03
CA ASN A 150 17.54 0.80 10.02
C ASN A 150 16.45 0.16 10.91
N LEU A 151 16.15 -1.13 10.74
CA LEU A 151 15.20 -1.85 11.58
C LEU A 151 15.93 -2.71 12.60
N MET A 152 15.50 -2.66 13.86
CA MET A 152 15.94 -3.57 14.91
C MET A 152 14.79 -4.41 15.46
N ILE A 153 15.10 -5.59 15.98
CA ILE A 153 14.13 -6.51 16.59
C ILE A 153 14.08 -6.27 18.10
N VAL A 154 12.92 -5.91 18.63
CA VAL A 154 12.72 -5.56 20.05
C VAL A 154 11.47 -6.21 20.62
N CYS A 155 11.50 -6.55 21.91
CA CYS A 155 10.30 -6.97 22.62
C CYS A 155 9.43 -5.75 23.02
N PRO A 156 8.16 -5.95 23.43
CA PRO A 156 7.28 -4.86 23.85
C PRO A 156 7.88 -3.95 24.94
N ASN A 157 8.60 -4.52 25.90
CA ASN A 157 9.22 -3.77 26.99
C ASN A 157 10.35 -2.86 26.49
N CYS A 158 11.30 -3.41 25.72
CA CYS A 158 12.38 -2.62 25.14
C CYS A 158 11.86 -1.60 24.14
N HIS A 159 10.83 -1.95 23.37
CA HIS A 159 10.17 -1.03 22.45
C HIS A 159 9.61 0.18 23.20
N ALA A 160 8.89 -0.05 24.30
CA ALA A 160 8.31 1.01 25.10
C ALA A 160 9.37 1.89 25.80
N LEU A 161 10.50 1.32 26.23
CA LEU A 161 11.63 2.09 26.76
C LEU A 161 12.23 3.04 25.72
N ILE A 162 12.32 2.62 24.46
CA ILE A 162 12.79 3.47 23.36
C ILE A 162 11.78 4.56 23.04
N THR A 163 10.50 4.20 22.87
CA THR A 163 9.43 5.16 22.56
C THR A 163 9.29 6.25 23.62
N ARG A 164 9.53 5.92 24.90
CA ARG A 164 9.49 6.88 26.02
C ARG A 164 10.81 7.62 26.27
N GLY A 165 11.81 7.47 25.38
CA GLY A 165 13.10 8.15 25.48
C GLY A 165 13.98 7.69 26.66
N ARG A 166 13.67 6.57 27.31
CA ARG A 166 14.52 5.99 28.39
C ARG A 166 15.80 5.35 27.82
N ILE A 167 15.74 4.98 26.55
CA ILE A 167 16.83 4.40 25.78
C ILE A 167 16.80 5.02 24.39
N SER A 168 17.94 5.49 23.90
CA SER A 168 18.12 5.97 22.53
C SER A 168 19.22 5.18 21.83
N LEU A 169 19.07 5.02 20.53
CA LEU A 169 20.09 4.49 19.62
C LEU A 169 20.19 5.47 18.45
N ALA A 170 21.41 5.86 18.09
CA ALA A 170 21.64 6.69 16.90
C ALA A 170 21.98 5.82 15.70
N ILE A 171 22.78 4.77 15.93
CA ILE A 171 23.22 3.83 14.91
C ILE A 171 23.05 2.38 15.39
N ARG A 172 22.99 1.44 14.45
CA ARG A 172 22.87 0.00 14.78
C ARG A 172 24.02 -0.49 15.67
N ASN A 173 25.21 0.06 15.49
CA ASN A 173 26.39 -0.30 16.26
C ASN A 173 26.28 0.06 17.76
N ASP A 174 25.28 0.86 18.16
CA ASP A 174 25.02 1.16 19.57
C ASP A 174 24.36 -0.02 20.31
N ILE A 175 23.76 -0.97 19.59
CA ILE A 175 23.00 -2.08 20.16
C ILE A 175 23.79 -2.85 21.23
N PRO A 176 25.06 -3.28 21.01
CA PRO A 176 25.83 -3.99 22.04
C PRO A 176 26.06 -3.16 23.30
N LYS A 177 26.33 -1.85 23.16
CA LYS A 177 26.54 -0.94 24.29
C LYS A 177 25.27 -0.78 25.11
N VAL A 178 24.14 -0.56 24.45
CA VAL A 178 22.83 -0.42 25.08
C VAL A 178 22.40 -1.74 25.75
N ARG A 179 22.61 -2.87 25.08
CA ARG A 179 22.35 -4.22 25.62
C ARG A 179 23.09 -4.45 26.93
N LYS A 180 24.40 -4.14 27.00
CA LYS A 180 25.18 -4.25 28.25
C LYS A 180 24.56 -3.43 29.39
N ARG A 181 24.11 -2.20 29.09
CA ARG A 181 23.46 -1.32 30.07
C ARG A 181 22.12 -1.89 30.56
N ILE A 182 21.30 -2.44 29.67
CA ILE A 182 20.02 -3.06 30.03
C ILE A 182 20.25 -4.31 30.88
N ILE A 183 21.14 -5.20 30.46
CA ILE A 183 21.46 -6.43 31.20
C ILE A 183 21.96 -6.10 32.60
N ARG A 184 22.84 -5.09 32.75
CA ARG A 184 23.31 -4.64 34.06
C ARG A 184 22.16 -4.14 34.94
N LYS A 185 21.22 -3.36 34.39
CA LYS A 185 20.03 -2.91 35.12
C LYS A 185 19.12 -4.05 35.52
N ILE A 186 18.86 -5.00 34.62
CA ILE A 186 18.04 -6.18 34.92
C ILE A 186 18.68 -6.99 36.06
N ARG A 187 19.98 -7.27 35.98
CA ARG A 187 20.72 -7.96 37.07
C ARG A 187 20.66 -7.23 38.40
N SER A 188 20.71 -5.89 38.38
CA SER A 188 20.59 -5.08 39.60
C SER A 188 19.18 -5.06 40.17
N LEU A 189 18.14 -5.25 39.35
CA LEU A 189 16.74 -5.24 39.81
C LEU A 189 16.28 -6.61 40.32
N TYR A 190 16.91 -7.67 39.84
CA TYR A 190 16.65 -9.04 40.22
C TYR A 190 17.91 -9.68 40.81
N SER A 191 18.65 -8.93 41.64
CA SER A 191 19.89 -9.41 42.26
C SER A 191 19.67 -10.59 43.20
N ASP A 192 18.43 -10.74 43.67
CA ASP A 192 18.04 -11.65 44.75
C ASP A 192 17.24 -12.87 44.21
N LEU A 193 17.23 -13.07 42.89
CA LEU A 193 16.70 -14.24 42.17
C LEU A 193 17.84 -15.02 41.52
#